data_AF-K2EXL3-F1
#
_entry.id   AF-K2EXL3-F1
#
_cell.length_a   1.000
_cell.length_b   1.000
_cell.length_c   1.000
_cell.angle_alpha   90.00
_cell.angle_beta   90.00
_cell.angle_gamma   90.00
#
_symmetry.space_group_name_H-M   'P 1'
#
loop_
_entity.id
_entity.type
_entity.pdbx_description
1 polymer ?
#
loop_
_entity_poly.entity_id
_entity_poly.type
_entity_poly.pdbx_seq_one_letter_code
_entity_poly.pdbx_strand_id
1 'polypeptide(L)'
;MSRSFGSKQLVRCLESFGFIFNRQGSSHAIYNCPVNHQPPVGVRPYMTVQLGRKAYDPHSANRYISEIKKFGFSKKEIETGLK
;
A
#
# COMPACT_ATOMS: atom_id res chain seq x y z
N MET A 1 -16.75 7.97 -0.15
CA MET A 1 -15.82 8.93 0.49
C MET A 1 -14.41 8.41 0.33
N SER A 2 -13.58 9.05 -0.50
CA SER A 2 -12.15 8.77 -0.59
C SER A 2 -11.51 9.34 0.67
N ARG A 3 -11.17 8.49 1.65
CA ARG A 3 -10.42 8.96 2.82
C ARG A 3 -9.08 9.48 2.31
N SER A 4 -8.78 10.74 2.57
CA SER A 4 -7.48 11.33 2.28
C SER A 4 -6.48 10.73 3.28
N PHE A 5 -5.61 9.84 2.82
CA PHE A 5 -4.50 9.32 3.62
C PHE A 5 -3.16 9.75 3.03
N GLY A 6 -2.15 9.84 3.88
CA GLY A 6 -0.78 10.18 3.51
C GLY A 6 0.14 8.97 3.42
N SER A 7 1.38 9.24 3.01
CA SER A 7 2.46 8.25 2.94
C SER A 7 2.70 7.54 4.28
N LYS A 8 2.66 8.27 5.41
CA LYS A 8 2.86 7.67 6.75
C LYS A 8 1.76 6.66 7.11
N GLN A 9 0.51 6.96 6.82
CA GLN A 9 -0.62 6.05 7.09
C GLN A 9 -0.54 4.83 6.18
N LEU A 10 -0.22 5.02 4.90
CA LEU A 10 -0.05 3.91 3.97
C LEU A 10 1.07 2.96 4.40
N VAL A 11 2.23 3.50 4.80
CA VAL A 11 3.37 2.68 5.27
C VAL A 11 2.98 1.85 6.49
N ARG A 12 2.36 2.47 7.50
CA ARG A 12 1.89 1.74 8.70
C ARG A 12 0.88 0.65 8.36
N CYS A 13 -0.01 0.91 7.41
CA CYS A 13 -0.99 -0.06 6.93
C CYS A 13 -0.31 -1.25 6.22
N LEU A 14 0.70 -0.99 5.40
CA LEU A 14 1.47 -2.05 4.75
C LEU A 14 2.26 -2.88 5.77
N GLU A 15 2.91 -2.24 6.73
CA GLU A 15 3.64 -2.91 7.81
C GLU A 15 2.73 -3.78 8.67
N SER A 16 1.52 -3.31 9.02
CA SER A 16 0.54 -4.10 9.79
C SER A 16 -0.02 -5.29 9.01
N PHE A 17 -0.03 -5.21 7.68
CA PHE A 17 -0.34 -6.33 6.79
C PHE A 17 0.84 -7.26 6.53
N GLY A 18 2.01 -6.97 7.10
CA GLY A 18 3.21 -7.81 6.96
C GLY A 18 4.00 -7.58 5.68
N PHE A 19 3.75 -6.49 4.95
CA PHE A 19 4.63 -6.11 3.85
C PHE A 19 6.01 -5.73 4.40
N ILE A 20 7.04 -6.18 3.71
CA ILE A 20 8.43 -6.03 4.16
C ILE A 20 9.08 -4.92 3.34
N PHE A 21 9.60 -3.90 4.03
CA PHE A 21 10.40 -2.87 3.38
C PHE A 21 11.61 -3.50 2.67
N ASN A 22 11.81 -3.15 1.40
CA ASN A 22 12.91 -3.67 0.58
C ASN A 22 13.98 -2.59 0.37
N ARG A 23 13.60 -1.49 -0.30
CA ARG A 23 14.52 -0.40 -0.61
C ARG A 23 13.78 0.92 -0.82
N GLN A 24 14.50 2.01 -0.63
CA GLN A 24 14.00 3.37 -0.85
C GLN A 24 14.92 4.12 -1.83
N GLY A 25 14.30 4.75 -2.82
CA GLY A 25 14.93 5.77 -3.66
C GLY A 25 14.68 7.17 -3.10
N SER A 26 14.84 8.21 -3.92
CA SER A 26 14.69 9.61 -3.46
C SER A 26 13.31 9.93 -2.87
N SER A 27 12.24 9.51 -3.55
CA SER A 27 10.85 9.82 -3.17
C SER A 27 9.92 8.62 -3.17
N HIS A 28 10.45 7.41 -3.39
CA HIS A 28 9.67 6.19 -3.49
C HIS A 28 10.30 5.07 -2.66
N ALA A 29 9.48 4.29 -1.97
CA ALA A 29 9.88 3.09 -1.25
C ALA A 29 9.18 1.86 -1.84
N ILE A 30 9.89 0.74 -1.86
CA ILE A 30 9.39 -0.55 -2.32
C ILE A 30 9.14 -1.44 -1.11
N TYR A 31 7.95 -2.01 -1.07
CA TYR A 31 7.52 -2.97 -0.05
C TYR A 31 7.18 -4.30 -0.73
N ASN A 32 7.89 -5.36 -0.37
CA ASN A 32 7.62 -6.69 -0.86
C ASN A 32 6.38 -7.28 -0.17
N CYS A 33 5.63 -8.09 -0.90
CA CYS A 33 4.44 -8.72 -0.37
C CYS A 33 4.78 -9.79 0.69
N PRO A 34 3.97 -9.95 1.76
CA PRO A 34 4.15 -11.06 2.71
C PRO A 34 4.01 -12.42 2.03
N VAL A 35 4.75 -13.41 2.54
CA VAL A 35 4.84 -14.78 1.99
C VAL A 35 3.47 -15.45 1.81
N ASN A 36 2.52 -15.15 2.71
CA ASN A 36 1.19 -15.76 2.74
C ASN A 36 0.18 -15.09 1.80
N HIS A 37 0.54 -13.97 1.16
CA HIS A 37 -0.32 -13.26 0.22
C HIS A 37 0.42 -13.15 -1.11
N GLN A 38 0.31 -14.15 -1.96
CA GLN A 38 0.90 -14.02 -3.30
C GLN A 38 -0.09 -13.32 -4.24
N PRO A 39 0.34 -12.29 -4.99
CA PRO A 39 -0.53 -11.70 -5.98
C PRO A 39 -0.76 -12.68 -7.15
N PRO A 40 -1.81 -12.46 -7.96
CA PRO A 40 -2.05 -13.25 -9.17
C PRO A 40 -0.85 -13.26 -10.13
N VAL A 41 -0.75 -14.32 -10.94
CA VAL A 41 0.26 -14.43 -12.00
C VAL A 41 0.21 -13.19 -12.91
N GLY A 42 1.37 -12.59 -13.16
CA GLY A 42 1.50 -11.36 -13.97
C GLY A 42 1.38 -10.04 -13.19
N VAL A 43 1.07 -10.08 -11.90
CA VAL A 43 1.11 -8.90 -11.02
C VAL A 43 2.45 -8.85 -10.28
N ARG A 44 2.97 -7.64 -10.09
CA ARG A 44 4.24 -7.42 -9.38
C ARG A 44 4.12 -7.86 -7.91
N PRO A 45 5.08 -8.63 -7.36
CA PRO A 45 5.08 -9.09 -5.96
C PRO A 45 5.53 -8.02 -4.97
N TYR A 46 5.38 -6.75 -5.32
CA TYR A 46 5.78 -5.61 -4.52
C TYR A 46 4.91 -4.41 -4.81
N MET A 47 4.89 -3.48 -3.87
CA MET A 47 4.19 -2.21 -3.97
C MET A 47 5.18 -1.06 -3.88
N THR A 48 4.97 -0.02 -4.70
CA THR A 48 5.82 1.17 -4.70
C THR A 48 5.05 2.34 -4.09
N VAL A 49 5.50 2.83 -2.94
CA VAL A 49 4.86 3.92 -2.19
C VAL A 49 5.60 5.22 -2.44
N GLN A 50 4.89 6.28 -2.84
CA GLN A 50 5.45 7.62 -2.93
C GLN A 50 5.50 8.26 -1.54
N LEU A 51 6.70 8.56 -1.06
CA LEU A 51 6.94 9.13 0.27
C LEU A 51 6.75 10.66 0.27
N GLY A 52 6.72 11.25 1.48
CA GLY A 52 6.67 12.70 1.67
C GLY A 52 5.30 13.35 1.41
N ARG A 53 4.29 12.56 1.02
CA ARG A 53 2.92 13.04 0.84
C ARG A 53 2.18 13.08 2.18
N LYS A 54 1.69 14.26 2.57
CA LYS A 54 0.78 14.43 3.71
C LYS A 54 -0.61 13.84 3.42
N ALA A 55 -1.07 14.00 2.20
CA ALA A 55 -2.25 13.36 1.65
C ALA A 55 -1.99 13.05 0.17
N TYR A 56 -2.47 11.89 -0.29
CA TYR A 56 -2.53 11.58 -1.71
C TYR A 56 -3.76 12.23 -2.34
N ASP A 57 -3.68 12.53 -3.63
CA ASP A 57 -4.85 12.87 -4.42
C ASP A 57 -5.78 11.63 -4.51
N PRO A 58 -7.09 11.84 -4.79
CA PRO A 58 -8.05 10.74 -4.84
C PRO A 58 -7.69 9.62 -5.84
N HIS A 59 -7.03 9.94 -6.95
CA HIS A 59 -6.65 8.94 -7.94
C HIS A 59 -5.52 8.05 -7.41
N SER A 60 -4.47 8.66 -6.84
CA SER A 60 -3.37 7.93 -6.19
C SER A 60 -3.85 7.10 -4.99
N ALA A 61 -4.72 7.66 -4.15
CA ALA A 61 -5.29 6.96 -3.01
C ALA A 61 -6.06 5.70 -3.45
N ASN A 62 -6.91 5.82 -4.47
CA ASN A 62 -7.67 4.69 -5.01
C ASN A 62 -6.77 3.64 -5.68
N ARG A 63 -5.69 4.07 -6.34
CA ARG A 63 -4.69 3.16 -6.90
C ARG A 63 -4.07 2.30 -5.80
N TYR A 64 -3.61 2.90 -4.71
CA TYR A 64 -3.02 2.15 -3.59
C TYR A 64 -3.99 1.17 -2.96
N ILE A 65 -5.24 1.57 -2.71
CA ILE A 65 -6.28 0.67 -2.20
C ILE A 65 -6.49 -0.51 -3.17
N SER A 66 -6.51 -0.24 -4.48
CA SER A 66 -6.70 -1.28 -5.49
C SER A 66 -5.49 -2.23 -5.58
N GLU A 67 -4.27 -1.73 -5.42
CA GLU A 67 -3.06 -2.55 -5.35
C GLU A 67 -3.09 -3.45 -4.12
N ILE A 68 -3.41 -2.92 -2.94
CA ILE A 68 -3.50 -3.72 -1.70
C ILE A 68 -4.57 -4.84 -1.84
N LYS A 69 -5.72 -4.54 -2.46
CA LYS A 69 -6.75 -5.56 -2.74
C LYS A 69 -6.26 -6.70 -3.62
N LYS A 70 -5.33 -6.46 -4.55
CA LYS A 70 -4.76 -7.52 -5.40
C LYS A 70 -3.96 -8.55 -4.61
N PHE A 71 -3.52 -8.20 -3.40
CA PHE A 71 -2.86 -9.09 -2.47
C PHE A 71 -3.84 -9.83 -1.53
N GLY A 72 -5.16 -9.71 -1.78
CA GLY A 72 -6.19 -10.48 -1.07
C GLY A 72 -6.78 -9.79 0.17
N PHE A 73 -6.36 -8.58 0.50
CA PHE A 73 -6.93 -7.81 1.61
C PHE A 73 -8.30 -7.23 1.24
N SER A 74 -9.25 -7.32 2.15
CA SER A 74 -10.58 -6.75 1.99
C SER A 74 -10.56 -5.22 2.10
N LYS A 75 -11.55 -4.57 1.48
CA LYS A 75 -11.73 -3.12 1.61
C LYS A 75 -11.81 -2.67 3.07
N LYS A 76 -12.44 -3.48 3.95
CA LYS A 76 -12.66 -3.15 5.36
C LYS A 76 -11.36 -3.19 6.17
N GLU A 77 -10.48 -4.15 5.89
CA GLU A 77 -9.16 -4.24 6.52
C GLU A 77 -8.32 -3.03 6.13
N ILE A 78 -8.25 -2.73 4.82
CA ILE A 78 -7.52 -1.59 4.28
C ILE A 78 -8.01 -0.27 4.92
N GLU A 79 -9.32 -0.10 4.99
CA GLU A 79 -9.93 1.08 5.59
C GLU A 79 -9.67 1.23 7.10
N THR A 80 -9.43 0.12 7.80
CA THR A 80 -9.08 0.12 9.22
C THR A 80 -7.60 0.46 9.41
N GLY A 81 -6.72 -0.12 8.58
CA GLY A 81 -5.28 0.16 8.63
C GLY A 81 -4.89 1.57 8.16
N LEU A 82 -5.71 2.22 7.34
CA LEU A 82 -5.49 3.59 6.86
C LEU A 82 -6.04 4.70 7.76
N LYS A 83 -6.66 4.37 8.90
CA LYS A 83 -7.09 5.35 9.91
C LYS A 83 -5.91 5.75 10.78
#